data_AF-A0A7C3JRK9-F1
#
_entry.id   AF-A0A7C3JRK9-F1
#
_cell.length_a   1.000
_cell.length_b   1.000
_cell.length_c   1.000
_cell.angle_alpha   90.00
_cell.angle_beta   90.00
_cell.angle_gamma   90.00
#
_symmetry.space_group_name_H-M   'P 1'
#
loop_
_entity.id
_entity.type
_entity.pdbx_description
1 polymer ?
#
loop_
_entity_poly.entity_id
_entity_poly.type
_entity_poly.pdbx_seq_one_letter_code
_entity_poly.pdbx_strand_id
1 'polypeptide(L)'
;MAALTNRYAIPLLQRGWPMFVDLSTTELVYPSSCVASSRAFVKSEPKLVDDFLRAYVAAMQLIKKDVAFAEKTFAKWLREKDPGLIKKTVESYTKIFKATPYVPDKGIETVIKDLASRRSIPREFVNRPELFRDNGPLERALARQ
;
A
#
# COMPACT_ATOMS: atom_id res chain seq x y z
N MET A 1 -6.68 -6.97 18.72
CA MET A 1 -7.27 -5.66 18.37
C MET A 1 -7.32 -5.55 16.87
N ALA A 2 -8.51 -5.41 16.27
CA ALA A 2 -8.64 -5.29 14.82
C ALA A 2 -8.39 -3.83 14.41
N ALA A 3 -7.49 -3.60 13.45
CA ALA A 3 -7.32 -2.27 12.86
C ALA A 3 -8.57 -1.90 12.05
N LEU A 4 -9.12 -0.72 12.29
CA LEU A 4 -10.29 -0.22 11.56
C LEU A 4 -9.84 0.55 10.32
N THR A 5 -10.44 0.26 9.17
CA THR A 5 -10.24 1.06 7.96
C THR A 5 -10.99 2.39 8.09
N ASN A 6 -10.65 3.37 7.25
CA ASN A 6 -11.30 4.69 7.21
C ASN A 6 -12.83 4.61 7.21
N ARG A 7 -13.39 3.66 6.46
CA ARG A 7 -14.84 3.43 6.35
C ARG A 7 -15.51 3.20 7.72
N TYR A 8 -14.81 2.52 8.63
CA TYR A 8 -15.34 2.20 9.96
C TYR A 8 -14.83 3.16 11.03
N ALA A 9 -13.58 3.64 10.91
CA ALA A 9 -12.97 4.52 11.89
C ALA A 9 -13.61 5.92 11.90
N ILE A 10 -13.77 6.54 10.72
CA ILE A 10 -14.22 7.94 10.63
C ILE A 10 -15.61 8.17 11.26
N PRO A 11 -16.64 7.34 11.02
CA PRO A 11 -17.94 7.51 11.66
C PRO A 11 -17.88 7.41 13.20
N LEU A 12 -16.99 6.57 13.75
CA LEU A 12 -16.81 6.44 15.20
C LEU A 12 -16.13 7.69 15.78
N LEU A 13 -15.11 8.20 15.10
CA LEU A 13 -14.43 9.44 15.51
C LEU A 13 -15.38 10.64 15.49
N GLN A 14 -16.24 10.74 14.48
CA GLN A 14 -17.27 11.78 14.41
C GLN A 14 -18.29 11.70 15.56
N ARG A 15 -18.50 10.51 16.13
CA ARG A 15 -19.33 10.29 17.32
C ARG A 15 -18.57 10.51 18.64
N GLY A 16 -17.34 10.99 18.60
CA GLY A 16 -16.52 11.27 19.78
C GLY A 16 -15.87 10.04 20.41
N TRP A 17 -15.81 8.90 19.71
CA TRP A 17 -15.06 7.75 20.21
C TRP A 17 -13.55 8.04 20.21
N PRO A 18 -12.81 7.62 21.25
CA PRO A 18 -11.39 7.90 21.34
C PRO A 18 -10.61 7.12 20.26
N MET A 19 -9.64 7.80 19.64
CA MET A 19 -8.63 7.15 18.82
C MET A 19 -7.50 6.65 19.72
N PHE A 20 -7.30 5.33 19.78
CA PHE A 20 -6.20 4.76 20.56
C PHE A 20 -4.85 4.91 19.86
N VAL A 21 -4.79 4.57 18.56
CA VAL A 21 -3.56 4.63 17.76
C VAL A 21 -3.92 4.96 16.31
N ASP A 22 -3.26 5.96 15.73
CA ASP A 22 -3.27 6.22 14.29
C ASP A 22 -2.05 5.57 13.64
N LEU A 23 -2.25 4.42 12.98
CA LEU A 23 -1.18 3.68 12.31
C LEU A 23 -0.48 4.50 11.20
N SER A 24 -1.14 5.52 10.64
CA SER A 24 -0.54 6.40 9.62
C SER A 24 0.52 7.35 10.19
N THR A 25 0.57 7.54 11.51
CA THR A 25 1.52 8.42 12.21
C THR A 25 2.59 7.65 12.99
N THR A 26 2.48 6.33 13.07
CA THR A 26 3.46 5.50 13.78
C THR A 26 4.74 5.30 12.98
N GLU A 27 5.84 5.00 13.68
CA GLU A 27 7.09 4.53 13.05
C GLU A 27 7.04 3.05 12.62
N LEU A 28 5.88 2.42 12.71
CA LEU A 28 5.71 1.02 12.34
C LEU A 28 5.83 0.87 10.81
N VAL A 29 6.95 0.30 10.39
CA VAL A 29 7.15 -0.07 8.98
C VAL A 29 6.42 -1.37 8.72
N TYR A 30 5.17 -1.28 8.25
CA TYR A 30 4.35 -2.43 7.90
C TYR A 30 3.67 -2.21 6.54
N PRO A 31 4.06 -2.94 5.48
CA PRO A 31 3.41 -2.84 4.17
C PRO A 31 1.97 -3.35 4.25
N SER A 32 1.00 -2.44 4.16
CA SER A 32 -0.43 -2.80 4.20
C SER A 32 -0.94 -3.41 2.88
N SER A 33 -0.22 -3.20 1.78
CA SER A 33 -0.49 -3.78 0.48
C SER A 33 0.79 -3.95 -0.34
N CYS A 34 0.72 -4.76 -1.40
CA CYS A 34 1.78 -4.91 -2.39
C CYS A 34 1.18 -5.21 -3.77
N VAL A 35 2.00 -4.98 -4.81
CA VAL A 35 1.79 -5.56 -6.14
C VAL A 35 2.64 -6.81 -6.22
N ALA A 36 2.03 -7.93 -6.59
CA ALA A 36 2.72 -9.21 -6.70
C ALA A 36 2.41 -9.89 -8.04
N SER A 37 3.39 -10.64 -8.56
CA SER A 37 3.25 -11.51 -9.72
C SER A 37 4.20 -12.69 -9.59
N SER A 38 4.10 -13.69 -10.47
CA SER A 38 5.01 -14.84 -10.47
C SER A 38 6.36 -14.47 -11.07
N ARG A 39 7.44 -15.09 -10.58
CA ARG A 39 8.80 -14.91 -11.13
C ARG A 39 8.85 -15.28 -12.62
N ALA A 40 8.09 -16.30 -13.02
CA ALA A 40 8.00 -16.74 -14.41
C ALA A 40 7.43 -15.63 -15.31
N PHE A 41 6.32 -15.00 -14.89
CA PHE A 41 5.67 -13.92 -15.65
C PHE A 41 6.55 -12.68 -15.75
N VAL A 42 7.20 -12.28 -14.65
CA VAL A 42 8.13 -11.13 -14.64
C VAL A 42 9.28 -11.35 -15.61
N LYS A 43 9.75 -12.59 -15.76
CA LYS A 43 10.83 -12.94 -16.68
C LYS A 43 10.35 -13.04 -18.13
N SER A 44 9.17 -13.59 -18.39
CA SER A 44 8.65 -13.79 -19.75
C SER A 44 8.11 -12.50 -20.38
N GLU A 45 7.52 -11.61 -19.58
CA GLU A 45 6.84 -10.40 -20.04
C GLU A 45 7.42 -9.11 -19.42
N PRO A 46 8.75 -8.86 -19.52
CA PRO A 46 9.40 -7.75 -18.82
C PRO A 46 8.87 -6.38 -19.27
N LYS A 47 8.54 -6.21 -20.56
CA LYS A 47 7.99 -4.95 -21.08
C LYS A 47 6.63 -4.63 -20.46
N LEU A 48 5.72 -5.62 -20.42
CA LEU A 48 4.39 -5.46 -19.86
C LEU A 48 4.46 -5.13 -18.36
N VAL A 49 5.37 -5.79 -17.63
CA VAL A 49 5.59 -5.49 -16.21
C VAL A 49 6.11 -4.06 -16.02
N ASP A 50 7.12 -3.65 -16.78
CA ASP A 50 7.67 -2.30 -16.68
C ASP A 50 6.62 -1.22 -17.04
N ASP A 51 5.78 -1.47 -18.06
CA ASP A 51 4.68 -0.58 -18.47
C ASP A 51 3.57 -0.50 -17.40
N PHE A 52 3.20 -1.63 -16.79
CA PHE A 52 2.26 -1.65 -15.67
C PHE A 52 2.80 -0.83 -14.49
N LEU A 53 4.08 -1.01 -14.12
CA LEU A 53 4.68 -0.30 -12.99
C LEU A 53 4.80 1.21 -13.26
N ARG A 54 5.09 1.62 -14.51
CA ARG A 54 5.02 3.03 -14.93
C ARG A 54 3.62 3.59 -14.72
N ALA A 55 2.59 2.91 -15.21
CA ALA A 55 1.20 3.34 -15.05
C ALA A 55 0.78 3.38 -13.57
N TYR A 56 1.23 2.42 -12.77
CA TYR A 56 0.95 2.33 -11.34
C TYR A 56 1.54 3.52 -10.57
N VAL A 57 2.80 3.88 -10.83
CA VAL A 57 3.45 5.06 -10.24
C VAL A 57 2.77 6.35 -10.71
N ALA A 58 2.46 6.47 -11.99
CA ALA A 58 1.74 7.62 -12.54
C ALA A 58 0.36 7.80 -11.89
N ALA A 59 -0.37 6.71 -11.63
CA ALA A 59 -1.65 6.76 -10.95
C ALA A 59 -1.53 7.27 -9.50
N MET A 60 -0.49 6.86 -8.75
CA MET A 60 -0.23 7.41 -7.42
C MET A 60 0.03 8.91 -7.45
N GLN A 61 0.81 9.38 -8.43
CA GLN A 61 1.07 10.80 -8.61
C GLN A 61 -0.21 11.56 -9.01
N LEU A 62 -1.03 10.99 -9.88
CA LEU A 62 -2.31 11.58 -10.29
C LEU A 62 -3.26 11.74 -9.10
N ILE A 63 -3.40 10.72 -8.25
CA ILE A 63 -4.23 10.79 -7.04
C ILE A 63 -3.77 11.92 -6.10
N LYS A 64 -2.46 12.19 -6.02
CA LYS A 64 -1.93 13.29 -5.21
C LYS A 64 -2.13 14.67 -5.84
N LYS A 65 -2.04 14.76 -7.16
CA LYS A 65 -2.11 16.02 -7.90
C LYS A 65 -3.54 16.48 -8.15
N ASP A 66 -4.46 15.56 -8.40
CA ASP A 66 -5.85 15.83 -8.74
C ASP A 66 -6.80 15.21 -7.72
N VAL A 67 -7.15 16.01 -6.71
CA VAL A 67 -8.03 15.61 -5.61
C VAL A 67 -9.44 15.29 -6.12
N ALA A 68 -9.97 16.03 -7.09
CA ALA A 68 -11.30 15.79 -7.63
C ALA A 68 -11.38 14.45 -8.38
N PHE A 69 -10.36 14.15 -9.19
CA PHE A 69 -10.21 12.84 -9.82
C PHE A 69 -10.09 11.72 -8.79
N ALA A 70 -9.29 11.94 -7.74
CA ALA A 70 -9.14 10.97 -6.65
C ALA A 70 -10.48 10.70 -5.96
N GLU A 71 -11.20 11.74 -5.52
CA GLU A 71 -12.50 11.61 -4.86
C GLU A 71 -13.49 10.82 -5.72
N LYS A 72 -13.61 11.15 -7.02
CA LYS A 72 -14.45 10.40 -7.96
C LYS A 72 -14.05 8.93 -8.08
N THR A 73 -12.75 8.66 -8.13
CA THR A 73 -12.19 7.30 -8.23
C THR A 73 -12.47 6.49 -6.96
N PHE A 74 -12.23 7.08 -5.78
CA PHE A 74 -12.50 6.43 -4.50
C PHE A 74 -14.00 6.19 -4.28
N ALA A 75 -14.86 7.17 -4.60
CA ALA A 75 -16.32 7.01 -4.53
C ALA A 75 -16.79 5.79 -5.35
N LYS A 76 -16.30 5.68 -6.59
CA LYS A 76 -16.65 4.57 -7.50
C LYS A 76 -16.18 3.22 -6.96
N TRP A 77 -14.89 3.10 -6.62
CA TRP A 77 -14.29 1.79 -6.32
C TRP A 77 -14.52 1.33 -4.88
N LEU A 78 -14.63 2.25 -3.92
CA LEU A 78 -15.02 1.92 -2.55
C LEU A 78 -16.54 1.77 -2.39
N ARG A 79 -17.32 2.12 -3.42
CA ARG A 79 -18.79 2.19 -3.38
C ARG A 79 -19.30 3.04 -2.22
N GLU A 80 -18.60 4.15 -1.98
CA GLU A 80 -18.91 5.10 -0.93
C GLU A 80 -19.69 6.27 -1.50
N LYS A 81 -20.70 6.74 -0.76
CA LYS A 81 -21.57 7.85 -1.15
C LYS A 81 -21.43 9.06 -0.23
N ASP A 82 -20.90 8.89 0.97
CA ASP A 82 -20.64 10.00 1.90
C ASP A 82 -19.44 10.85 1.39
N PRO A 83 -19.67 12.10 0.96
CA PRO A 83 -18.60 12.96 0.46
C PRO A 83 -17.54 13.29 1.53
N GLY A 84 -17.95 13.38 2.80
CA GLY A 84 -17.05 13.62 3.91
C GLY A 84 -16.10 12.44 4.13
N LEU A 85 -16.62 11.22 4.04
CA LEU A 85 -15.82 10.00 4.14
C LEU A 85 -14.85 9.85 2.97
N ILE A 86 -15.31 10.15 1.75
CA ILE A 86 -14.48 10.13 0.54
C ILE A 86 -13.32 11.11 0.67
N LYS A 87 -13.62 12.38 1.01
CA LYS A 87 -12.59 13.42 1.18
C LYS A 87 -11.54 13.02 2.21
N LYS A 88 -11.98 12.56 3.39
CA LYS A 88 -11.07 12.08 4.44
C LYS A 88 -10.25 10.87 4.01
N THR A 89 -10.82 10.02 3.18
CA THR A 89 -10.12 8.87 2.61
C THR A 89 -9.02 9.29 1.64
N VAL A 90 -9.31 10.25 0.75
CA VAL A 90 -8.30 10.84 -0.15
C VAL A 90 -7.18 11.50 0.67
N GLU A 91 -7.52 12.32 1.68
CA GLU A 91 -6.55 12.95 2.59
C GLU A 91 -5.65 11.93 3.29
N SER A 92 -6.17 10.76 3.65
CA SER A 92 -5.40 9.69 4.29
C SER A 92 -4.43 9.01 3.32
N TYR A 93 -4.91 8.60 2.14
CA TYR A 93 -4.09 7.86 1.18
C TYR A 93 -3.04 8.74 0.50
N THR A 94 -3.34 10.01 0.24
CA THR A 94 -2.37 10.96 -0.34
C THR A 94 -1.14 11.17 0.55
N LYS A 95 -1.29 11.11 1.88
CA LYS A 95 -0.18 11.15 2.85
C LYS A 95 0.67 9.88 2.84
N ILE A 96 0.05 8.72 2.61
CA ILE A 96 0.72 7.42 2.71
C ILE A 96 1.38 6.99 1.40
N PHE A 97 0.78 7.34 0.26
CA PHE A 97 1.36 7.01 -1.04
C PHE A 97 2.74 7.65 -1.18
N LYS A 98 3.73 6.83 -1.52
CA LYS A 98 5.11 7.30 -1.73
C LYS A 98 5.27 7.73 -3.18
N ALA A 99 6.24 8.60 -3.46
CA ALA A 99 6.59 8.95 -4.84
C ALA A 99 7.06 7.71 -5.62
N THR A 100 7.86 6.87 -4.94
CA THR A 100 8.27 5.56 -5.44
C THR A 100 7.89 4.48 -4.43
N PRO A 101 7.06 3.49 -4.81
CA PRO A 101 6.50 2.52 -3.87
C PRO A 101 7.44 1.32 -3.65
N TYR A 102 8.67 1.56 -3.16
CA TYR A 102 9.54 0.46 -2.75
C TYR A 102 9.04 -0.23 -1.48
N VAL A 103 9.21 -1.55 -1.44
CA VAL A 103 8.94 -2.37 -0.26
C VAL A 103 10.22 -2.44 0.58
N PRO A 104 10.24 -1.86 1.81
CA PRO A 104 11.41 -1.90 2.67
C PRO A 104 11.61 -3.28 3.31
N ASP A 105 12.86 -3.71 3.45
CA ASP A 105 13.23 -4.99 4.10
C ASP A 105 12.66 -5.11 5.50
N LYS A 106 12.84 -4.06 6.32
CA LYS A 106 12.26 -3.97 7.68
C LYS A 106 10.75 -4.20 7.69
N GLY A 107 10.05 -3.81 6.63
CA GLY A 107 8.62 -4.06 6.48
C GLY A 107 8.30 -5.55 6.32
N ILE A 108 9.07 -6.24 5.48
CA ILE A 108 8.94 -7.69 5.27
C ILE A 108 9.29 -8.44 6.55
N GLU A 109 10.39 -8.07 7.22
CA GLU A 109 10.80 -8.65 8.50
C GLU A 109 9.71 -8.50 9.57
N THR A 110 9.08 -7.32 9.65
CA THR A 110 7.99 -7.06 10.59
C THR A 110 6.80 -7.98 10.33
N VAL A 111 6.42 -8.15 9.05
CA VAL A 111 5.34 -9.07 8.65
C VAL A 111 5.70 -10.52 8.99
N ILE A 112 6.93 -10.96 8.69
CA ILE A 112 7.40 -12.32 9.00
C ILE A 112 7.38 -12.57 10.50
N LYS A 113 7.82 -11.61 11.32
CA LYS A 113 7.79 -11.69 12.79
C LYS A 113 6.36 -11.77 13.33
N ASP A 114 5.45 -10.94 12.82
CA ASP A 114 4.03 -10.99 13.21
C ASP A 114 3.42 -12.36 12.83
N LEU A 115 3.69 -12.86 11.62
CA LEU A 115 3.24 -14.19 11.19
C LEU A 115 3.79 -15.31 12.08
N ALA A 116 5.08 -15.25 12.44
CA ALA A 116 5.73 -16.21 13.32
C ALA A 116 5.09 -16.27 14.71
N SER A 117 4.54 -15.16 15.19
CA SER A 117 3.85 -15.12 16.49
C SER A 117 2.50 -15.85 16.48
N ARG A 118 1.93 -16.08 15.29
CA ARG A 118 0.59 -16.68 15.11
C ARG A 118 0.65 -18.11 14.57
N ARG A 119 1.72 -18.47 13.87
CA ARG A 119 1.90 -19.80 13.28
C ARG A 119 3.39 -20.12 13.07
N SER A 120 3.69 -21.41 12.94
CA SER A 120 5.01 -21.85 12.49
C SER A 120 5.28 -21.37 11.07
N ILE A 121 6.49 -20.87 10.84
CA ILE A 121 6.99 -20.45 9.52
C ILE A 121 8.28 -21.22 9.18
N PRO A 122 8.49 -21.60 7.91
CA PRO A 122 9.73 -22.21 7.49
C PRO A 122 10.94 -21.33 7.80
N ARG A 123 12.03 -21.93 8.32
CA ARG A 123 13.20 -21.20 8.80
C ARG A 123 13.92 -20.47 7.67
N GLU A 124 13.85 -20.99 6.45
CA GLU A 124 14.40 -20.41 5.24
C GLU A 124 13.78 -19.05 4.85
N PHE A 125 12.61 -18.71 5.41
CA PHE A 125 11.94 -17.42 5.18
C PHE A 125 12.30 -16.34 6.20
N VAL A 126 12.95 -16.72 7.31
CA VAL A 126 13.30 -15.80 8.40
C VAL A 126 14.57 -15.04 8.04
N ASN A 127 14.56 -13.71 8.20
CA ASN A 127 15.68 -12.81 7.87
C ASN A 127 16.13 -12.89 6.40
N ARG A 128 15.20 -13.23 5.49
CA ARG A 128 15.45 -13.33 4.04
C ARG A 128 14.47 -12.46 3.24
N PRO A 129 14.44 -11.13 3.47
CA PRO A 129 13.45 -10.25 2.85
C PRO A 129 13.55 -10.22 1.31
N GLU A 130 14.72 -10.49 0.74
CA GLU A 130 14.96 -10.55 -0.70
C GLU A 130 14.23 -11.72 -1.40
N LEU A 131 13.74 -12.71 -0.65
CA LEU A 131 12.88 -13.75 -1.22
C LEU A 131 11.49 -13.23 -1.58
N PHE A 132 11.06 -12.12 -0.97
CA PHE A 132 9.69 -11.60 -1.04
C PHE A 132 9.56 -10.30 -1.85
N ARG A 133 10.67 -9.75 -2.35
CA ARG A 133 10.65 -8.56 -3.21
C ARG A 133 11.61 -8.68 -4.39
N ASP A 134 11.27 -7.97 -5.45
CA ASP A 134 12.14 -7.74 -6.61
C ASP A 134 12.04 -6.26 -7.00
N ASN A 135 13.14 -5.52 -6.86
CA ASN A 135 13.19 -4.11 -7.22
C ASN A 135 13.47 -3.88 -8.70
N GLY A 136 14.08 -4.86 -9.38
CA GLY A 136 14.59 -4.69 -10.75
C GLY A 136 13.54 -4.17 -11.73
N PRO A 137 12.32 -4.74 -11.76
CA PRO A 137 11.25 -4.22 -12.61
C PRO A 137 10.88 -2.77 -12.34
N LEU A 138 10.80 -2.36 -11.06
CA LEU A 138 10.46 -0.98 -10.71
C LEU A 138 11.59 -0.01 -11.07
N GLU A 139 12.84 -0.40 -10.83
CA GLU A 139 14.01 0.41 -11.20
C GLU A 139 14.09 0.64 -12.71
N ARG A 140 13.88 -0.41 -13.53
CA ARG A 140 13.80 -0.28 -14.99
C ARG A 140 12.63 0.56 -15.46
N ALA A 141 11.49 0.43 -14.79
CA ALA A 141 10.29 1.21 -15.11
C ALA A 141 10.54 2.72 -14.96
N LEU A 142 11.30 3.11 -13.92
CA LEU A 142 11.59 4.50 -13.56
C LEU A 142 12.80 5.09 -14.29
N ALA A 143 13.79 4.28 -14.66
CA ALA A 143 15.00 4.74 -15.34
C ALA A 143 14.77 5.27 -16.77
N ARG A 144 13.59 5.04 -17.36
CA ARG A 144 13.24 5.44 -18.73
C ARG A 144 12.33 6.68 -18.80
N GLN A 145 12.35 7.52 -17.77
CA GLN A 145 11.63 8.80 -17.74
C GLN A 145 12.48 9.94 -18.28
#